data_AF-A0A5P0ZHW9-F1
#
_entry.id   AF-A0A5P0ZHW9-F1
#
_cell.length_a   1.000
_cell.length_b   1.000
_cell.length_c   1.000
_cell.angle_alpha   90.00
_cell.angle_beta   90.00
_cell.angle_gamma   90.00
#
_symmetry.space_group_name_H-M   'P 1'
#
loop_
_entity.id
_entity.type
_entity.pdbx_description
1 polymer ?
#
loop_
_entity_poly.entity_id
_entity_poly.type
_entity_poly.pdbx_seq_one_letter_code
_entity_poly.pdbx_strand_id
1 'polypeptide(L)'
;MSETIKIAYLYEDLMNTYGDSGDVKILCFLLKEQGYDSQVDNISIDTKNFNAADYDFLFFGGGQDFEQSVVAKDLVRNRETIKDYIEANKPMLCICGGYQFLGKYYETVGGDTIQCMDILPMHTVFKADSRMIGDTTYETEWGTVHAFENHSGRTYFDDKDKLKPLGKMIEGYGNNPEDKAEGMRYKNTIGSYSHGPILKNENIAKAIAEKIITAHKERMAEMAK
;
A
#
# COMPACT_ATOMS: atom_id res chain seq x y z
N MET A 1 -1.96 0.36 31.24
CA MET A 1 -2.38 1.20 30.10
C MET A 1 -2.20 0.35 28.86
N SER A 2 -3.15 0.35 27.92
CA SER A 2 -3.00 -0.35 26.65
C SER A 2 -1.80 0.22 25.89
N GLU A 3 -0.98 -0.65 25.30
CA GLU A 3 0.12 -0.24 24.42
C GLU A 3 -0.46 0.43 23.16
N THR A 4 0.22 1.46 22.65
CA THR A 4 -0.25 2.23 21.49
C THR A 4 0.56 1.87 20.26
N ILE A 5 -0.12 1.30 19.26
CA ILE A 5 0.42 1.06 17.93
C ILE A 5 0.39 2.37 17.13
N LYS A 6 1.52 2.73 16.52
CA LYS A 6 1.66 3.92 15.69
C LYS A 6 1.54 3.57 14.21
N ILE A 7 0.59 4.19 13.52
CA ILE A 7 0.33 4.04 12.08
C ILE A 7 0.65 5.36 11.39
N ALA A 8 1.53 5.32 10.39
CA ALA A 8 1.75 6.44 9.47
C ALA A 8 0.82 6.29 8.27
N TYR A 9 -0.11 7.22 8.11
CA TYR A 9 -0.89 7.34 6.88
C TYR A 9 -0.17 8.36 5.99
N LEU A 10 0.47 7.87 4.93
CA LEU A 10 1.17 8.72 3.96
C LEU A 10 0.14 9.51 3.12
N TYR A 11 0.16 10.82 3.28
CA TYR A 11 -0.64 11.81 2.57
C TYR A 11 -2.16 11.55 2.67
N GLU A 12 -2.68 11.28 3.87
CA GLU A 12 -4.11 11.00 4.07
C GLU A 12 -5.01 12.10 3.51
N ASP A 13 -4.61 13.36 3.56
CA ASP A 13 -5.38 14.49 3.05
C ASP A 13 -5.46 14.55 1.52
N LEU A 14 -4.54 13.88 0.81
CA LEU A 14 -4.44 13.88 -0.66
C LEU A 14 -4.74 12.50 -1.28
N MET A 15 -4.47 11.43 -0.55
CA MET A 15 -4.49 10.04 -1.01
C MET A 15 -5.56 9.24 -0.26
N ASN A 16 -6.80 9.73 -0.32
CA ASN A 16 -7.96 9.25 0.44
C ASN A 16 -9.17 8.85 -0.43
N THR A 17 -8.96 8.60 -1.72
CA THR A 17 -10.07 8.30 -2.63
C THR A 17 -10.58 6.87 -2.42
N TYR A 18 -11.72 6.56 -3.05
CA TYR A 18 -12.33 5.22 -3.12
C TYR A 18 -12.66 4.54 -1.77
N GLY A 19 -12.61 5.28 -0.66
CA GLY A 19 -12.90 4.76 0.67
C GLY A 19 -11.74 3.97 1.28
N ASP A 20 -10.53 4.05 0.72
CA ASP A 20 -9.36 3.27 1.15
C ASP A 20 -8.92 3.63 2.58
N SER A 21 -9.26 4.83 3.10
CA SER A 21 -9.11 5.16 4.52
C SER A 21 -9.87 4.20 5.46
N GLY A 22 -10.83 3.45 4.94
CA GLY A 22 -11.51 2.37 5.65
C GLY A 22 -10.58 1.24 6.06
N ASP A 23 -9.49 0.95 5.32
CA ASP A 23 -8.50 -0.07 5.69
C ASP A 23 -7.85 0.24 7.03
N VAL A 24 -7.45 1.50 7.22
CA VAL A 24 -6.85 1.96 8.48
C VAL A 24 -7.84 1.85 9.63
N LYS A 25 -9.12 2.16 9.40
CA LYS A 25 -10.19 2.03 10.41
C LYS A 25 -10.42 0.57 10.81
N ILE A 26 -10.43 -0.34 9.84
CA ILE A 26 -10.57 -1.79 10.09
C ILE A 26 -9.37 -2.30 10.90
N LEU A 27 -8.15 -1.88 10.56
CA LEU A 27 -6.96 -2.24 11.33
C LEU A 27 -7.04 -1.72 12.76
N CYS A 28 -7.39 -0.45 12.97
CA CYS A 28 -7.56 0.12 14.31
C CYS A 28 -8.59 -0.68 15.14
N PHE A 29 -9.69 -1.10 14.52
CA PHE A 29 -10.70 -1.94 15.17
C PHE A 29 -10.12 -3.31 15.58
N LEU A 30 -9.48 -4.03 14.65
CA LEU A 30 -8.90 -5.35 14.92
C LEU A 30 -7.79 -5.28 15.99
N LEU A 31 -6.94 -4.26 15.95
CA LEU A 31 -5.89 -4.03 16.95
C LEU A 31 -6.49 -3.74 18.32
N LYS A 32 -7.60 -3.00 18.38
CA LYS A 32 -8.34 -2.74 19.62
C LYS A 32 -8.92 -4.01 20.23
N GLU A 33 -9.46 -4.91 19.41
CA GLU A 33 -9.92 -6.23 19.87
C GLU A 33 -8.78 -7.07 20.47
N GLN A 34 -7.54 -6.85 20.02
CA GLN A 34 -6.34 -7.49 20.55
C GLN A 34 -5.71 -6.74 21.73
N GLY A 35 -6.34 -5.67 22.23
CA GLY A 35 -5.91 -4.93 23.41
C GLY A 35 -4.93 -3.78 23.17
N TYR A 36 -4.69 -3.39 21.91
CA TYR A 36 -3.83 -2.25 21.56
C TYR A 36 -4.67 -1.01 21.23
N ASP A 37 -4.25 0.15 21.70
CA ASP A 37 -4.73 1.41 21.15
C ASP A 37 -3.99 1.73 19.84
N SER A 38 -4.56 2.61 19.01
CA SER A 38 -3.94 3.03 17.75
C SER A 38 -3.83 4.54 17.69
N GLN A 39 -2.67 5.03 17.31
CA GLN A 39 -2.42 6.41 16.91
C GLN A 39 -2.18 6.44 15.41
N VAL A 40 -2.99 7.20 14.67
CA VAL A 40 -2.83 7.39 13.22
C VAL A 40 -2.34 8.80 12.99
N ASP A 41 -1.14 8.93 12.42
CA ASP A 41 -0.55 10.22 12.06
C ASP A 41 -0.65 10.41 10.54
N ASN A 42 -1.24 11.52 10.10
CA ASN A 42 -1.16 11.93 8.70
C ASN A 42 0.25 12.49 8.41
N ILE A 43 0.96 11.84 7.50
CA ILE A 43 2.28 12.25 7.02
C ILE A 43 2.08 12.94 5.67
N SER A 44 1.84 14.24 5.69
CA SER A 44 1.56 15.05 4.49
C SER A 44 2.75 15.94 4.08
N ILE A 45 2.54 16.77 3.06
CA ILE A 45 3.51 17.68 2.45
C ILE A 45 4.12 18.66 3.47
N ASP A 46 3.37 19.05 4.49
CA ASP A 46 3.82 19.94 5.56
C ASP A 46 4.52 19.21 6.73
N THR A 47 4.47 17.88 6.75
CA THR A 47 5.09 17.06 7.80
C THR A 47 6.61 17.09 7.66
N LYS A 48 7.25 17.83 8.56
CA LYS A 48 8.71 17.94 8.63
C LYS A 48 9.28 16.75 9.39
N ASN A 49 10.44 16.25 8.93
CA ASN A 49 11.23 15.22 9.61
C ASN A 49 10.49 13.89 9.83
N PHE A 50 9.77 13.41 8.82
CA PHE A 50 9.19 12.06 8.88
C PHE A 50 10.30 11.00 8.98
N ASN A 51 10.19 10.13 9.99
CA ASN A 51 11.02 8.94 10.15
C ASN A 51 10.11 7.71 10.26
N ALA A 52 10.13 6.86 9.24
CA ALA A 52 9.31 5.66 9.18
C ALA A 52 9.61 4.65 10.31
N ALA A 53 10.83 4.65 10.86
CA ALA A 53 11.20 3.77 11.98
C ALA A 53 10.41 4.07 13.28
N ASP A 54 9.79 5.24 13.39
CA ASP A 54 8.97 5.63 14.55
C ASP A 54 7.55 5.03 14.51
N TYR A 55 7.25 4.19 13.52
CA TYR A 55 5.94 3.62 13.25
C TYR A 55 5.98 2.08 13.20
N ASP A 56 4.84 1.48 13.52
CA ASP A 56 4.64 0.02 13.48
C ASP A 56 4.00 -0.43 12.16
N PHE A 57 3.38 0.51 11.44
CA PHE A 57 2.71 0.28 10.17
C PHE A 57 2.71 1.54 9.30
N LEU A 58 2.92 1.36 8.00
CA LEU A 58 2.74 2.40 6.99
C LEU A 58 1.54 2.04 6.09
N PHE A 59 0.64 3.00 5.88
CA PHE A 59 -0.44 2.92 4.91
C PHE A 59 -0.27 4.00 3.85
N PHE A 60 -0.44 3.65 2.58
CA PHE A 60 -0.37 4.60 1.47
C PHE A 60 -1.55 4.38 0.51
N GLY A 61 -2.59 5.20 0.63
CA GLY A 61 -3.80 5.09 -0.17
C GLY A 61 -3.66 5.50 -1.63
N GLY A 62 -4.78 5.47 -2.35
CA GLY A 62 -4.90 6.03 -3.70
C GLY A 62 -5.36 7.49 -3.70
N GLY A 63 -4.92 8.26 -4.70
CA GLY A 63 -5.38 9.63 -4.97
C GLY A 63 -5.82 9.78 -6.42
N GLN A 64 -6.40 10.93 -6.78
CA GLN A 64 -6.66 11.24 -8.20
C GLN A 64 -5.37 11.71 -8.89
N ASP A 65 -5.37 11.77 -10.22
CA ASP A 65 -4.18 12.13 -11.00
C ASP A 65 -3.57 13.48 -10.58
N PHE A 66 -4.40 14.47 -10.24
CA PHE A 66 -3.92 15.78 -9.79
C PHE A 66 -3.19 15.66 -8.45
N GLU A 67 -3.84 15.11 -7.42
CA GLU A 67 -3.24 14.92 -6.10
C GLU A 67 -1.97 14.05 -6.16
N GLN A 68 -1.99 12.98 -6.96
CA GLN A 68 -0.79 12.15 -7.20
C GLN A 68 0.35 12.97 -7.79
N SER A 69 0.08 13.86 -8.75
CA SER A 69 1.13 14.72 -9.33
C SER A 69 1.73 15.71 -8.31
N VAL A 70 0.96 16.11 -7.30
CA VAL A 70 1.43 16.95 -6.19
C VAL A 70 2.28 16.11 -5.23
N VAL A 71 1.78 14.94 -4.82
CA VAL A 71 2.46 14.00 -3.92
C VAL A 71 3.80 13.55 -4.52
N ALA A 72 3.85 13.25 -5.82
CA ALA A 72 5.06 12.79 -6.50
C ALA A 72 6.26 13.74 -6.34
N LYS A 73 6.00 15.06 -6.30
CA LYS A 73 7.05 16.09 -6.11
C LYS A 73 7.63 16.06 -4.70
N ASP A 74 6.82 15.72 -3.71
CA ASP A 74 7.22 15.69 -2.31
C ASP A 74 7.86 14.35 -1.91
N LEU A 75 7.37 13.27 -2.50
CA LEU A 75 7.68 11.90 -2.13
C LEU A 75 9.18 11.56 -2.15
N VAL A 76 9.94 12.20 -3.05
CA VAL A 76 11.41 12.02 -3.18
C VAL A 76 12.12 12.25 -1.85
N ARG A 77 11.67 13.21 -1.04
CA ARG A 77 12.32 13.54 0.25
C ARG A 77 12.13 12.43 1.30
N ASN A 78 11.06 11.64 1.18
CA ASN A 78 10.71 10.56 2.10
C ASN A 78 11.21 9.19 1.59
N ARG A 79 11.81 9.14 0.39
CA ARG A 79 12.24 7.90 -0.27
C ARG A 79 13.10 7.01 0.63
N GLU A 80 14.17 7.57 1.22
CA GLU A 80 15.16 6.73 1.92
C GLU A 80 14.58 6.12 3.20
N THR A 81 13.83 6.90 3.99
CA THR A 81 13.21 6.36 5.20
C THR A 81 12.16 5.28 4.90
N ILE A 82 11.38 5.44 3.81
CA ILE A 82 10.42 4.42 3.37
C ILE A 82 11.15 3.17 2.87
N LYS A 83 12.21 3.34 2.07
CA LYS A 83 13.04 2.23 1.59
C LYS A 83 13.61 1.44 2.77
N ASP A 84 14.21 2.12 3.74
CA ASP A 84 14.82 1.46 4.89
C ASP A 84 13.79 0.74 5.76
N TYR A 85 12.58 1.31 5.92
CA TYR A 85 11.46 0.64 6.58
C TYR A 85 11.04 -0.66 5.88
N ILE A 86 10.89 -0.62 4.55
CA ILE A 86 10.57 -1.80 3.73
C ILE A 86 11.70 -2.85 3.84
N GLU A 87 12.95 -2.41 3.75
CA GLU A 87 14.11 -3.29 3.81
C GLU A 87 14.30 -3.90 5.22
N ALA A 88 13.89 -3.21 6.28
CA ALA A 88 13.79 -3.72 7.64
C ALA A 88 12.63 -4.70 7.86
N ASN A 89 11.94 -5.12 6.79
CA ASN A 89 10.86 -6.10 6.80
C ASN A 89 9.64 -5.67 7.64
N LYS A 90 9.42 -4.35 7.78
CA LYS A 90 8.26 -3.82 8.51
C LYS A 90 7.00 -3.80 7.62
N PRO A 91 5.79 -3.89 8.21
CA PRO A 91 4.56 -4.05 7.44
C PRO A 91 4.12 -2.74 6.81
N MET A 92 3.72 -2.81 5.54
CA MET A 92 3.20 -1.68 4.77
C MET A 92 2.09 -2.15 3.82
N LEU A 93 1.02 -1.37 3.69
CA LEU A 93 -0.03 -1.58 2.70
C LEU A 93 -0.16 -0.35 1.81
N CYS A 94 -0.08 -0.57 0.50
CA CYS A 94 -0.18 0.46 -0.52
C CYS A 94 -1.33 0.15 -1.48
N ILE A 95 -2.20 1.13 -1.72
CA ILE A 95 -3.38 0.98 -2.58
C ILE A 95 -3.27 1.91 -3.79
N CYS A 96 -3.53 1.37 -4.97
CA CYS A 96 -3.59 2.10 -6.25
C CYS A 96 -2.38 3.03 -6.45
N GLY A 97 -2.55 4.35 -6.42
CA GLY A 97 -1.45 5.33 -6.57
C GLY A 97 -0.29 5.11 -5.59
N GLY A 98 -0.59 4.84 -4.30
CA GLY A 98 0.45 4.53 -3.31
C GLY A 98 1.28 3.29 -3.67
N TYR A 99 0.63 2.30 -4.29
CA TYR A 99 1.31 1.09 -4.78
C TYR A 99 2.20 1.42 -6.00
N GLN A 100 1.69 2.17 -6.96
CA GLN A 100 2.44 2.61 -8.15
C GLN A 100 3.69 3.41 -7.78
N PHE A 101 3.60 4.24 -6.74
CA PHE A 101 4.69 5.08 -6.27
C PHE A 101 5.89 4.32 -5.68
N LEU A 102 5.74 3.05 -5.31
CA LEU A 102 6.86 2.21 -4.89
C LEU A 102 7.78 1.82 -6.07
N GLY A 103 7.25 1.84 -7.30
CA GLY A 103 7.96 1.48 -8.52
C GLY A 103 8.87 2.58 -9.04
N LYS A 104 9.40 2.39 -10.26
CA LYS A 104 10.29 3.34 -10.96
C LYS A 104 9.56 4.57 -11.47
N TYR A 105 8.44 4.36 -12.16
CA TYR A 105 7.65 5.43 -12.75
C TYR A 105 6.21 4.98 -12.94
N TYR A 106 5.33 5.97 -13.12
CA TYR A 106 4.02 5.75 -13.69
C TYR A 106 3.76 6.73 -14.84
N GLU A 107 3.11 6.26 -15.89
CA GLU A 107 2.64 7.12 -16.98
C GLU A 107 1.22 7.62 -16.69
N THR A 108 0.97 8.89 -16.98
CA THR A 108 -0.34 9.54 -16.80
C THR A 108 -1.23 9.35 -18.02
N VAL A 109 -2.51 9.71 -17.88
CA VAL A 109 -3.48 9.77 -18.99
C VAL A 109 -3.00 10.66 -20.14
N GLY A 110 -2.26 11.72 -19.84
CA GLY A 110 -1.72 12.67 -20.82
C GLY A 110 -0.49 12.18 -21.58
N GLY A 111 0.07 11.01 -21.21
CA GLY A 111 1.31 10.49 -21.77
C GLY A 111 2.58 11.01 -21.07
N ASP A 112 2.44 11.85 -20.04
CA ASP A 112 3.56 12.30 -19.22
C ASP A 112 4.02 11.16 -18.30
N THR A 113 5.34 11.01 -18.12
CA THR A 113 5.94 10.08 -17.17
C THR A 113 6.26 10.77 -15.86
N ILE A 114 5.72 10.26 -14.75
CA ILE A 114 6.07 10.70 -13.40
C ILE A 114 7.06 9.70 -12.81
N GLN A 115 8.23 10.21 -12.41
CA GLN A 115 9.21 9.42 -11.68
C GLN A 115 8.70 9.15 -10.26
N CYS A 116 8.70 7.88 -9.88
CA CYS A 116 8.26 7.40 -8.58
C CYS A 116 9.48 7.24 -7.65
N MET A 117 9.33 6.52 -6.54
CA MET A 117 10.42 6.37 -5.57
C MET A 117 11.53 5.43 -6.03
N ASP A 118 11.31 4.57 -7.03
CA ASP A 118 12.26 3.55 -7.47
C ASP A 118 12.85 2.75 -6.29
N ILE A 119 11.94 2.19 -5.47
CA ILE A 119 12.28 1.32 -4.34
C ILE A 119 12.19 -0.14 -4.77
N LEU A 120 11.15 -0.47 -5.54
CA LEU A 120 10.87 -1.82 -6.01
C LEU A 120 10.97 -1.90 -7.54
N PRO A 121 11.51 -3.00 -8.09
CA PRO A 121 11.74 -3.16 -9.53
C PRO A 121 10.43 -3.47 -10.26
N MET A 122 9.59 -2.45 -10.40
CA MET A 122 8.35 -2.47 -11.15
C MET A 122 8.07 -1.09 -11.73
N HIS A 123 7.24 -1.04 -12.75
CA HIS A 123 6.77 0.21 -13.34
C HIS A 123 5.30 0.09 -13.73
N THR A 124 4.66 1.24 -13.92
CA THR A 124 3.25 1.30 -14.32
C THR A 124 3.13 2.12 -15.60
N VAL A 125 2.45 1.58 -16.61
CA VAL A 125 2.17 2.30 -17.86
C VAL A 125 0.69 2.60 -17.96
N PHE A 126 0.34 3.70 -18.62
CA PHE A 126 -1.05 4.04 -18.89
C PHE A 126 -1.45 3.50 -20.26
N LYS A 127 -2.60 2.84 -20.34
CA LYS A 127 -3.20 2.45 -21.63
C LYS A 127 -4.63 2.97 -21.73
N ALA A 128 -4.82 3.94 -22.63
CA ALA A 128 -6.07 4.70 -22.80
C ALA A 128 -7.28 3.84 -23.22
N ASP A 129 -7.04 2.70 -23.86
CA ASP A 129 -8.07 1.84 -24.46
C ASP A 129 -8.73 0.88 -23.47
N SER A 130 -8.28 0.83 -22.21
CA SER A 130 -8.59 -0.30 -21.33
C SER A 130 -8.47 0.08 -19.85
N ARG A 131 -9.40 0.92 -19.38
CA ARG A 131 -9.63 1.07 -17.94
C ARG A 131 -10.14 -0.26 -17.37
N MET A 132 -9.41 -0.80 -16.41
CA MET A 132 -9.76 -2.02 -15.69
C MET A 132 -10.72 -1.61 -14.57
N ILE A 133 -12.00 -1.89 -14.81
CA ILE A 133 -13.10 -1.51 -13.93
C ILE A 133 -14.06 -2.69 -13.75
N GLY A 134 -14.37 -3.02 -12.51
CA GLY A 134 -15.32 -4.07 -12.19
C GLY A 134 -15.06 -4.74 -10.84
N ASP A 135 -15.93 -5.69 -10.51
CA ASP A 135 -15.67 -6.61 -9.40
C ASP A 135 -14.43 -7.44 -9.71
N THR A 136 -13.63 -7.70 -8.68
CA THR A 136 -12.38 -8.44 -8.78
C THR A 136 -12.30 -9.47 -7.67
N THR A 137 -11.89 -10.69 -8.03
CA THR A 137 -11.73 -11.81 -7.11
C THR A 137 -10.42 -12.52 -7.39
N TYR A 138 -9.64 -12.78 -6.34
CA TYR A 138 -8.33 -13.44 -6.47
C TYR A 138 -7.98 -14.25 -5.23
N GLU A 139 -7.12 -15.25 -5.41
CA GLU A 139 -6.66 -16.13 -4.34
C GLU A 139 -5.31 -15.67 -3.78
N THR A 140 -5.24 -15.39 -2.49
CA THR A 140 -4.01 -15.04 -1.75
C THR A 140 -3.54 -16.21 -0.87
N GLU A 141 -2.39 -16.08 -0.21
CA GLU A 141 -1.97 -17.08 0.78
C GLU A 141 -2.87 -17.14 2.03
N TRP A 142 -3.72 -16.12 2.23
CA TRP A 142 -4.68 -16.03 3.34
C TRP A 142 -6.09 -16.40 2.89
N GLY A 143 -6.29 -16.80 1.64
CA GLY A 143 -7.57 -17.17 1.06
C GLY A 143 -8.09 -16.18 0.03
N THR A 144 -9.33 -16.39 -0.40
CA THR A 144 -9.99 -15.59 -1.43
C THR A 144 -10.27 -14.16 -0.96
N VAL A 145 -10.03 -13.20 -1.85
CA VAL A 145 -10.30 -11.78 -1.64
C VAL A 145 -11.32 -11.32 -2.68
N HIS A 146 -12.32 -10.57 -2.25
CA HIS A 146 -13.32 -9.92 -3.09
C HIS A 146 -13.24 -8.41 -2.95
N ALA A 147 -13.07 -7.71 -4.06
CA ALA A 147 -12.91 -6.26 -4.09
C ALA A 147 -13.49 -5.66 -5.37
N PHE A 148 -13.27 -4.36 -5.56
CA PHE A 148 -13.57 -3.66 -6.80
C PHE A 148 -12.26 -3.06 -7.34
N GLU A 149 -11.96 -3.24 -8.62
CA GLU A 149 -10.83 -2.61 -9.28
C GLU A 149 -11.30 -1.43 -10.15
N ASN A 150 -10.52 -0.35 -10.18
CA ASN A 150 -10.82 0.82 -10.98
C ASN A 150 -9.56 1.63 -11.33
N HIS A 151 -8.75 1.12 -12.25
CA HIS A 151 -7.49 1.75 -12.63
C HIS A 151 -7.20 1.64 -14.12
N SER A 152 -6.45 2.60 -14.65
CA SER A 152 -5.95 2.56 -16.03
C SER A 152 -4.46 2.25 -16.12
N GLY A 153 -3.75 2.32 -14.99
CA GLY A 153 -2.35 1.94 -14.89
C GLY A 153 -2.21 0.42 -14.93
N ARG A 154 -1.34 -0.08 -15.81
CA ARG A 154 -0.94 -1.48 -15.88
C ARG A 154 0.44 -1.63 -15.27
N THR A 155 0.55 -2.37 -14.19
CA THR A 155 1.81 -2.59 -13.48
C THR A 155 2.51 -3.84 -13.98
N TYR A 156 3.81 -3.71 -14.22
CA TYR A 156 4.69 -4.78 -14.66
C TYR A 156 5.89 -4.90 -13.71
N PHE A 157 6.24 -6.13 -13.34
CA PHE A 157 7.44 -6.41 -12.54
C PHE A 157 8.65 -6.53 -13.45
N ASP A 158 9.67 -5.71 -13.19
CA ASP A 158 10.96 -5.76 -13.89
C ASP A 158 11.84 -6.91 -13.38
N ASP A 159 11.62 -7.34 -12.14
CA ASP A 159 12.29 -8.48 -11.51
C ASP A 159 11.26 -9.38 -10.84
N LYS A 160 10.88 -10.45 -11.55
CA LYS A 160 9.90 -11.45 -11.11
C LYS A 160 10.47 -12.43 -10.07
N ASP A 161 11.78 -12.45 -9.87
CA ASP A 161 12.42 -13.25 -8.82
C ASP A 161 12.35 -12.52 -7.48
N LYS A 162 12.45 -11.18 -7.51
CA LYS A 162 12.35 -10.31 -6.33
C LYS A 162 10.90 -10.04 -5.92
N LEU A 163 10.00 -9.79 -6.86
CA LEU A 163 8.60 -9.43 -6.60
C LEU A 163 7.66 -10.61 -6.85
N LYS A 164 6.74 -10.85 -5.91
CA LYS A 164 5.67 -11.83 -6.06
C LYS A 164 4.32 -11.12 -6.17
N PRO A 165 3.34 -11.67 -6.88
CA PRO A 165 1.99 -11.12 -6.84
C PRO A 165 1.36 -11.30 -5.45
N LEU A 166 0.40 -10.44 -5.09
CA LEU A 166 -0.43 -10.61 -3.89
C LEU A 166 -1.32 -11.84 -4.01
N GLY A 167 -1.89 -12.06 -5.19
CA GLY A 167 -2.71 -13.23 -5.45
C GLY A 167 -2.85 -13.56 -6.93
N LYS A 168 -3.45 -14.73 -7.18
CA LYS A 168 -3.77 -15.22 -8.51
C LYS A 168 -5.21 -14.85 -8.86
N MET A 169 -5.43 -14.26 -10.03
CA MET A 169 -6.78 -13.84 -10.46
C MET A 169 -7.72 -15.03 -10.63
N ILE A 170 -8.97 -14.83 -10.18
CA ILE A 170 -10.15 -15.67 -10.46
C ILE A 170 -11.09 -14.90 -11.40
N GLU A 171 -11.40 -13.65 -11.08
CA GLU A 171 -12.24 -12.73 -11.84
C GLU A 171 -11.63 -11.33 -11.82
N GLY A 172 -11.68 -10.60 -12.93
CA GLY A 172 -11.09 -9.27 -13.06
C GLY A 172 -9.79 -9.25 -13.87
N TYR A 173 -9.04 -8.14 -13.78
CA TYR A 173 -7.82 -7.91 -14.55
C TYR A 173 -6.56 -7.99 -13.68
N GLY A 174 -6.56 -7.37 -12.51
CA GLY A 174 -5.42 -7.33 -11.58
C GLY A 174 -4.36 -6.32 -12.02
N ASN A 175 -3.07 -6.61 -11.82
CA ASN A 175 -1.99 -5.68 -12.19
C ASN A 175 -2.04 -5.25 -13.67
N ASN A 176 -2.36 -6.19 -14.54
CA ASN A 176 -2.55 -6.00 -15.97
C ASN A 176 -3.36 -7.19 -16.55
N PRO A 177 -4.04 -7.03 -17.70
CA PRO A 177 -4.92 -8.06 -18.25
C PRO A 177 -4.20 -9.37 -18.65
N GLU A 178 -2.89 -9.30 -18.86
CA GLU A 178 -2.07 -10.37 -19.42
C GLU A 178 -1.58 -11.37 -18.37
N ASP A 179 -1.11 -10.88 -17.22
CA ASP A 179 -0.40 -11.69 -16.21
C ASP A 179 -1.33 -12.56 -15.34
N LYS A 180 -2.64 -12.27 -15.31
CA LYS A 180 -3.63 -12.96 -14.45
C LYS A 180 -3.20 -13.02 -12.97
N ALA A 181 -2.61 -11.94 -12.50
CA ALA A 181 -2.15 -11.79 -11.13
C ALA A 181 -2.49 -10.39 -10.58
N GLU A 182 -2.84 -10.32 -9.31
CA GLU A 182 -3.18 -9.08 -8.62
C GLU A 182 -2.09 -8.68 -7.64
N GLY A 183 -1.85 -7.36 -7.59
CA GLY A 183 -1.04 -6.69 -6.60
C GLY A 183 0.40 -7.19 -6.52
N MET A 184 1.08 -6.84 -5.44
CA MET A 184 2.49 -7.14 -5.21
C MET A 184 2.74 -7.47 -3.75
N ARG A 185 3.69 -8.37 -3.54
CA ARG A 185 4.30 -8.70 -2.27
C ARG A 185 5.80 -8.64 -2.37
N TYR A 186 6.39 -7.86 -1.48
CA TYR A 186 7.82 -7.83 -1.23
C TYR A 186 8.03 -7.72 0.27
N LYS A 187 8.69 -8.70 0.89
CA LYS A 187 8.82 -8.75 2.36
C LYS A 187 7.43 -8.64 3.02
N ASN A 188 7.25 -7.76 4.00
CA ASN A 188 5.96 -7.44 4.61
C ASN A 188 5.25 -6.25 3.96
N THR A 189 5.69 -5.80 2.78
CA THR A 189 5.02 -4.77 1.96
C THR A 189 4.04 -5.40 0.97
N ILE A 190 2.81 -4.90 0.97
CA ILE A 190 1.73 -5.32 0.08
C ILE A 190 1.30 -4.12 -0.76
N GLY A 191 1.18 -4.33 -2.08
CA GLY A 191 0.57 -3.40 -3.02
C GLY A 191 -0.68 -4.02 -3.65
N SER A 192 -1.73 -3.24 -3.90
CA SER A 192 -2.94 -3.74 -4.56
C SER A 192 -3.71 -2.61 -5.26
N TYR A 193 -4.47 -2.96 -6.30
CA TYR A 193 -5.47 -2.10 -6.95
C TYR A 193 -6.89 -2.28 -6.39
N SER A 194 -7.04 -3.13 -5.38
CA SER A 194 -8.33 -3.46 -4.77
C SER A 194 -8.85 -2.32 -3.89
N HIS A 195 -10.02 -1.82 -4.25
CA HIS A 195 -10.75 -0.77 -3.52
C HIS A 195 -11.99 -1.31 -2.80
N GLY A 196 -12.65 -0.42 -2.06
CA GLY A 196 -13.96 -0.67 -1.48
C GLY A 196 -14.04 -1.13 -0.03
N PRO A 197 -13.03 -0.99 0.87
CA PRO A 197 -11.57 -1.09 0.76
C PRO A 197 -11.10 -2.57 0.87
N ILE A 198 -9.82 -2.89 0.62
CA ILE A 198 -9.36 -4.30 0.55
C ILE A 198 -9.56 -5.07 1.87
N LEU A 199 -9.40 -4.41 3.02
CA LEU A 199 -9.42 -5.05 4.34
C LEU A 199 -10.83 -5.32 4.87
N LYS A 200 -11.90 -5.06 4.11
CA LYS A 200 -13.20 -5.69 4.38
C LYS A 200 -13.12 -7.22 4.32
N ASN A 201 -12.10 -7.74 3.64
CA ASN A 201 -11.75 -9.16 3.60
C ASN A 201 -10.99 -9.52 4.88
N GLU A 202 -11.70 -10.14 5.84
CA GLU A 202 -11.16 -10.40 7.18
C GLU A 202 -9.88 -11.23 7.19
N ASN A 203 -9.72 -12.13 6.23
CA ASN A 203 -8.55 -13.01 6.12
C ASN A 203 -7.25 -12.23 5.96
N ILE A 204 -7.18 -11.31 5.00
CA ILE A 204 -6.02 -10.46 4.79
C ILE A 204 -5.91 -9.39 5.89
N ALA A 205 -7.03 -8.86 6.39
CA ALA A 205 -7.03 -7.87 7.47
C ALA A 205 -6.40 -8.42 8.76
N LYS A 206 -6.78 -9.63 9.17
CA LYS A 206 -6.19 -10.32 10.34
C LYS A 206 -4.71 -10.60 10.12
N ALA A 207 -4.33 -11.07 8.94
CA ALA A 207 -2.92 -11.32 8.60
C ALA A 207 -2.04 -10.07 8.66
N ILE A 208 -2.54 -8.92 8.20
CA ILE A 208 -1.82 -7.64 8.32
C ILE A 208 -1.77 -7.19 9.78
N ALA A 209 -2.88 -7.25 10.53
CA ALA A 209 -2.92 -6.87 11.94
C ALA A 209 -1.90 -7.66 12.78
N GLU A 210 -1.75 -8.97 12.54
CA GLU A 210 -0.73 -9.81 13.20
C GLU A 210 0.70 -9.34 12.89
N LYS A 211 0.98 -8.93 11.65
CA LYS A 211 2.28 -8.37 11.27
C LYS A 211 2.55 -7.05 11.97
N ILE A 212 1.54 -6.18 12.12
CA ILE A 212 1.65 -4.91 12.85
C ILE A 212 1.97 -5.16 14.33
N ILE A 213 1.25 -6.08 14.98
CA ILE A 213 1.50 -6.44 16.38
C ILE A 213 2.92 -7.00 16.56
N THR A 214 3.39 -7.80 15.61
CA THR A 214 4.77 -8.32 15.63
C THR A 214 5.79 -7.19 15.52
N ALA A 215 5.62 -6.30 14.54
CA ALA A 215 6.50 -5.14 14.34
C ALA A 215 6.53 -4.21 15.56
N HIS A 216 5.38 -4.03 16.22
CA HIS A 216 5.26 -3.26 17.45
C HIS A 216 6.09 -3.84 18.59
N LYS A 217 5.95 -5.14 18.85
CA LYS A 217 6.73 -5.84 19.89
C LYS A 217 8.24 -5.74 19.65
N GLU A 218 8.67 -5.88 18.40
CA GLU A 218 10.08 -5.72 18.03
C GLU A 218 10.58 -4.31 18.34
N ARG A 219 9.84 -3.27 17.93
CA ARG A 219 10.21 -1.87 18.16
C ARG A 219 10.28 -1.54 19.65
N MET A 220 9.31 -2.00 20.44
CA MET A 220 9.32 -1.80 21.89
C MET A 220 10.50 -2.51 22.57
N ALA A 221 10.85 -3.71 22.10
CA ALA A 221 12.01 -4.45 22.59
C ALA A 221 13.35 -3.78 22.23
N GLU A 222 13.43 -3.08 21.08
CA GLU A 222 14.59 -2.28 20.70
C GLU A 222 14.73 -1.01 21.54
N MET A 223 13.61 -0.32 21.83
CA MET A 223 13.60 0.89 22.67
C MET A 223 13.92 0.62 24.15
N ALA A 224 13.73 -0.61 24.61
CA ALA A 224 14.02 -1.02 25.99
C ALA A 224 15.50 -1.41 26.21
N LYS A 225 16.31 -1.48 25.15
CA LYS A 225 17.75 -1.78 25.20
C LYS A 225 18.57 -0.50 25.33
#